data_AF-A0A0D3AYU4-F1
#
_entry.id   AF-A0A0D3AYU4-F1
#
_cell.length_a   1.000
_cell.length_b   1.000
_cell.length_c   1.000
_cell.angle_alpha   90.00
_cell.angle_beta   90.00
_cell.angle_gamma   90.00
#
_symmetry.space_group_name_H-M   'P 1'
#
loop_
_entity.id
_entity.type
_entity.pdbx_description
1 polymer ?
#
loop_
_entity_poly.entity_id
_entity_poly.type
_entity_poly.pdbx_seq_one_letter_code
_entity_poly.pdbx_strand_id
1 'polypeptide(L)'
;MFRKRKLTDEQVTMLEYSFENEHKLESGRKEKIAGELGLDPRQVAVWFQNRRARWKNKKLEEEYAKLKSQHDSVVLGQCQLESQVLKLTEQLSEAQNEIRKLSERLVVQETSTSSSSFSVEANDAPTDFEFSPMDTINYNIPLYMLDNNYYLQNMEYWDGLYVQF
;
A
#
# COMPACT_ATOMS: atom_id res chain seq x y z
N MET A 1 -38.88 -16.20 23.98
CA MET A 1 -37.66 -16.51 23.20
C MET A 1 -38.10 -17.01 21.82
N PHE A 2 -38.17 -16.13 20.82
CA PHE A 2 -38.55 -16.53 19.46
C PHE A 2 -37.40 -17.35 18.86
N ARG A 3 -37.65 -18.63 18.53
CA ARG A 3 -36.64 -19.49 17.90
C ARG A 3 -36.34 -18.93 16.51
N LYS A 4 -35.08 -18.58 16.26
CA LYS A 4 -34.57 -18.14 14.95
C LYS A 4 -34.65 -19.32 13.99
N ARG A 5 -35.50 -19.21 12.96
CA ARG A 5 -35.54 -20.19 11.86
C ARG A 5 -34.52 -19.74 10.82
N LYS A 6 -33.49 -20.56 10.62
CA LYS A 6 -32.59 -20.42 9.47
C LYS A 6 -33.43 -20.53 8.19
N LEU A 7 -33.13 -19.68 7.22
CA LEU A 7 -33.69 -19.79 5.87
C LEU A 7 -33.21 -21.12 5.26
N THR A 8 -34.05 -21.76 4.45
CA THR A 8 -33.66 -22.96 3.71
C THR A 8 -32.73 -22.61 2.55
N ASP A 9 -31.94 -23.57 2.07
CA ASP A 9 -31.01 -23.33 0.95
C ASP A 9 -31.75 -22.89 -0.32
N GLU A 10 -32.94 -23.43 -0.58
CA GLU A 10 -33.81 -22.99 -1.68
C GLU A 10 -34.23 -21.53 -1.53
N GLN A 11 -34.60 -21.11 -0.31
CA GLN A 11 -34.97 -19.73 -0.04
C GLN A 11 -33.79 -18.78 -0.24
N VAL A 12 -32.59 -19.16 0.24
CA VAL A 12 -31.36 -18.40 0.03
C VAL A 12 -31.04 -18.29 -1.45
N THR A 13 -31.13 -19.40 -2.20
CA THR A 13 -30.85 -19.43 -3.65
C THR A 13 -31.73 -18.46 -4.42
N MET A 14 -33.03 -18.42 -4.15
CA MET A 14 -33.93 -17.49 -4.82
C MET A 14 -33.72 -16.03 -4.38
N LEU A 15 -33.34 -15.79 -3.12
CA LEU A 15 -32.93 -14.46 -2.64
C LEU A 15 -31.64 -13.98 -3.33
N GLU A 16 -30.67 -14.87 -3.54
CA GLU A 16 -29.42 -14.57 -4.26
C GLU A 16 -29.68 -14.27 -5.72
N TYR A 17 -30.46 -15.10 -6.42
CA TYR A 17 -30.86 -14.84 -7.82
C TYR A 17 -31.57 -13.49 -7.97
N SER A 18 -32.50 -13.19 -7.04
CA SER A 18 -33.17 -11.89 -7.03
C SER A 18 -32.17 -10.75 -6.80
N PHE A 19 -31.25 -10.90 -5.86
CA PHE A 19 -30.24 -9.90 -5.55
C PHE A 19 -29.34 -9.59 -6.75
N GLU A 20 -28.85 -10.61 -7.44
CA GLU A 20 -27.98 -10.47 -8.62
C GLU A 20 -28.65 -9.68 -9.74
N ASN A 21 -29.97 -9.84 -9.93
CA ASN A 21 -30.72 -9.06 -10.90
C ASN A 21 -30.82 -7.58 -10.52
N GLU A 22 -31.07 -7.29 -9.24
CA GLU A 22 -31.11 -5.91 -8.75
C GLU A 22 -30.87 -5.84 -7.23
N HIS A 23 -29.81 -5.14 -6.83
CA HIS A 23 -29.35 -5.01 -5.45
C HIS A 23 -30.22 -4.12 -4.55
N LYS A 24 -31.04 -3.23 -5.15
CA LYS A 24 -31.97 -2.35 -4.44
C LYS A 24 -33.30 -3.07 -4.25
N LEU A 25 -33.79 -3.10 -3.01
CA LEU A 25 -35.06 -3.75 -2.70
C LEU A 25 -36.17 -2.70 -2.60
N GLU A 26 -37.04 -2.65 -3.60
CA GLU A 26 -38.24 -1.80 -3.60
C GLU A 26 -39.38 -2.45 -2.81
N SER A 27 -40.35 -1.64 -2.33
CA SER A 27 -41.42 -2.16 -1.46
C SER A 27 -42.30 -3.21 -2.14
N GLY A 28 -42.72 -2.97 -3.39
CA GLY A 28 -43.56 -3.93 -4.12
C GLY A 28 -42.82 -5.23 -4.43
N ARG A 29 -41.52 -5.15 -4.76
CA ARG A 29 -40.69 -6.33 -4.99
C ARG A 29 -40.41 -7.11 -3.72
N LYS A 30 -40.20 -6.44 -2.58
CA LYS A 30 -40.07 -7.07 -1.27
C LYS A 30 -41.31 -7.90 -0.94
N GLU A 31 -42.51 -7.36 -1.15
CA GLU A 31 -43.75 -8.08 -0.90
C GLU A 31 -43.90 -9.30 -1.83
N LYS A 32 -43.56 -9.15 -3.12
CA LYS A 32 -43.56 -10.26 -4.07
C LYS A 32 -42.61 -11.39 -3.65
N ILE A 33 -41.35 -11.08 -3.34
CA ILE A 33 -40.35 -12.08 -2.93
C ILE A 33 -40.75 -12.74 -1.61
N ALA A 34 -41.28 -11.97 -0.66
CA ALA A 34 -41.77 -12.50 0.61
C ALA A 34 -42.93 -13.50 0.40
N GLY A 35 -43.88 -13.17 -0.49
CA GLY A 35 -44.99 -14.05 -0.85
C GLY A 35 -44.53 -15.33 -1.54
N GLU A 36 -43.61 -15.23 -2.51
CA GLU A 36 -43.05 -16.38 -3.24
C GLU A 36 -42.27 -17.33 -2.32
N LEU A 37 -41.57 -16.80 -1.32
CA LEU A 37 -40.75 -17.57 -0.37
C LEU A 37 -41.50 -18.05 0.88
N GLY A 38 -42.73 -17.57 1.10
CA GLY A 38 -43.45 -17.76 2.35
C GLY A 38 -42.73 -17.16 3.57
N LEU A 39 -42.01 -16.06 3.37
CA LEU A 39 -41.22 -15.37 4.40
C LEU A 39 -41.91 -14.07 4.85
N ASP A 40 -41.55 -13.60 6.05
CA ASP A 40 -41.96 -12.27 6.47
C ASP A 40 -41.20 -11.19 5.66
N PRO A 41 -41.87 -10.13 5.15
CA PRO A 41 -41.21 -9.05 4.42
C PRO A 41 -40.01 -8.43 5.15
N ARG A 42 -40.01 -8.42 6.49
CA ARG A 42 -38.89 -7.99 7.32
C ARG A 42 -37.68 -8.91 7.17
N GLN A 43 -37.87 -10.23 7.09
CA GLN A 43 -36.76 -11.18 6.90
C GLN A 43 -36.09 -10.94 5.54
N VAL A 44 -36.87 -10.72 4.48
CA VAL A 44 -36.35 -10.36 3.15
C VAL A 44 -35.58 -9.04 3.22
N ALA A 45 -36.13 -8.01 3.87
CA ALA A 45 -35.45 -6.72 4.01
C ALA A 45 -34.09 -6.83 4.74
N VAL A 46 -34.06 -7.56 5.86
CA VAL A 46 -32.83 -7.78 6.63
C VAL A 46 -31.83 -8.61 5.84
N TRP A 47 -32.27 -9.65 5.14
CA TRP A 47 -31.39 -10.45 4.30
C TRP A 47 -30.73 -9.60 3.22
N PHE A 48 -31.50 -8.74 2.53
CA PHE A 48 -30.95 -7.82 1.51
C PHE A 48 -29.98 -6.79 2.10
N GLN A 49 -30.24 -6.29 3.32
CA GLN A 49 -29.31 -5.41 4.03
C GLN A 49 -27.98 -6.11 4.31
N ASN A 50 -28.03 -7.31 4.90
CA ASN A 50 -26.85 -8.11 5.22
C ASN A 50 -26.08 -8.50 3.95
N ARG A 51 -26.80 -8.85 2.88
CA ARG A 51 -26.18 -9.19 1.59
C ARG A 51 -25.45 -8.00 0.99
N ARG A 52 -26.04 -6.79 1.03
CA ARG A 52 -25.35 -5.56 0.58
C ARG A 52 -24.11 -5.25 1.43
N ALA A 53 -24.18 -5.44 2.75
CA ALA A 53 -23.04 -5.22 3.62
C ALA A 53 -21.89 -6.18 3.25
N ARG A 54 -22.17 -7.47 3.11
CA ARG A 54 -21.18 -8.48 2.68
C ARG A 54 -20.59 -8.17 1.30
N TRP A 55 -21.43 -7.78 0.35
CA TRP A 55 -20.97 -7.39 -1.00
C TRP A 55 -20.02 -6.18 -0.95
N LYS A 56 -20.36 -5.15 -0.15
CA LYS A 56 -19.52 -3.97 0.02
C LYS A 56 -18.19 -4.32 0.69
N ASN A 57 -18.19 -5.18 1.71
CA ASN A 57 -16.97 -5.62 2.38
C ASN A 57 -16.07 -6.40 1.42
N LYS A 58 -16.63 -7.38 0.68
CA LYS A 58 -15.87 -8.14 -0.32
C LYS A 58 -15.23 -7.22 -1.36
N LYS A 59 -15.99 -6.24 -1.87
CA LYS A 59 -15.45 -5.25 -2.81
C LYS A 59 -14.30 -4.43 -2.20
N LEU A 60 -14.42 -4.02 -0.93
CA LEU A 60 -13.36 -3.28 -0.25
C LEU A 60 -12.11 -4.13 -0.04
N GLU A 61 -12.26 -5.40 0.32
CA GLU A 61 -11.17 -6.36 0.46
C GLU A 61 -10.43 -6.57 -0.87
N GLU A 62 -11.16 -6.70 -1.97
CA GLU A 62 -10.58 -6.82 -3.31
C GLU A 62 -9.77 -5.57 -3.72
N GLU A 63 -10.33 -4.38 -3.50
CA GLU A 63 -9.63 -3.11 -3.78
C GLU A 63 -8.39 -2.93 -2.89
N TYR A 64 -8.49 -3.30 -1.61
CA TYR A 64 -7.34 -3.27 -0.70
C TYR A 64 -6.24 -4.23 -1.14
N ALA A 65 -6.58 -5.47 -1.50
CA ALA A 65 -5.62 -6.46 -2.00
C ALA A 65 -4.90 -5.96 -3.25
N LYS A 66 -5.63 -5.34 -4.19
CA LYS A 66 -5.05 -4.72 -5.38
C LYS A 66 -4.08 -3.59 -5.02
N LEU A 67 -4.49 -2.67 -4.14
CA LEU A 67 -3.66 -1.54 -3.74
C LEU A 67 -2.39 -2.00 -3.02
N LYS A 68 -2.51 -3.01 -2.15
CA LYS A 68 -1.38 -3.63 -1.46
C LYS A 68 -0.39 -4.24 -2.44
N SER A 69 -0.86 -5.01 -3.43
CA SER A 69 0.02 -5.59 -4.46
C SER A 69 0.78 -4.53 -5.25
N GLN A 70 0.13 -3.41 -5.58
CA GLN A 70 0.79 -2.28 -6.25
C GLN A 70 1.86 -1.64 -5.35
N HIS A 71 1.52 -1.40 -4.08
CA HIS A 71 2.46 -0.87 -3.10
C HIS A 71 3.69 -1.77 -2.95
N ASP A 72 3.49 -3.08 -2.79
CA ASP A 72 4.59 -4.04 -2.63
C ASP A 72 5.51 -4.04 -3.87
N SER A 73 4.95 -3.92 -5.08
CA SER A 73 5.73 -3.78 -6.31
C SER A 73 6.57 -2.49 -6.32
N VAL A 74 6.02 -1.38 -5.84
CA VAL A 74 6.73 -0.09 -5.77
C VAL A 74 7.86 -0.17 -4.75
N VAL A 75 7.59 -0.73 -3.56
CA VAL A 75 8.61 -0.93 -2.52
C VAL A 75 9.76 -1.79 -3.02
N LEU A 76 9.47 -2.88 -3.73
CA LEU A 76 10.53 -3.71 -4.34
C LEU A 76 11.37 -2.92 -5.34
N GLY A 77 10.75 -2.11 -6.19
CA GLY A 77 11.46 -1.23 -7.12
C GLY A 77 12.30 -0.18 -6.41
N GLN A 78 11.78 0.43 -5.35
CA GLN A 78 12.51 1.38 -4.52
C GLN A 78 13.75 0.74 -3.89
N CYS A 79 13.62 -0.44 -3.27
CA CYS A 79 14.77 -1.14 -2.69
C CYS A 79 15.85 -1.47 -3.73
N GLN A 80 15.45 -1.82 -4.96
CA GLN A 80 16.39 -2.07 -6.06
C GLN A 80 17.11 -0.80 -6.50
N LEU A 81 16.41 0.34 -6.57
CA LEU A 81 17.01 1.62 -6.91
C LEU A 81 17.96 2.11 -5.82
N GLU A 82 17.57 1.99 -4.54
CA GLU A 82 18.42 2.34 -3.40
C GLU A 82 19.72 1.53 -3.40
N SER A 83 19.66 0.22 -3.68
CA SER A 83 20.85 -0.61 -3.82
C SER A 83 21.75 -0.17 -4.99
N GLN A 84 21.17 0.21 -6.12
CA GLN A 84 21.93 0.73 -7.26
C GLN A 84 22.58 2.08 -6.96
N VAL A 85 21.86 2.98 -6.29
CA VAL A 85 22.39 4.29 -5.86
C VAL A 85 23.57 4.09 -4.92
N LEU A 86 23.44 3.20 -3.93
CA LEU A 86 24.54 2.90 -3.00
C LEU A 86 25.78 2.42 -3.74
N LYS A 87 25.62 1.45 -4.65
CA LYS A 87 26.71 0.89 -5.45
C LYS A 87 27.39 1.93 -6.34
N LEU A 88 26.60 2.77 -7.02
CA LEU A 88 27.15 3.83 -7.88
C LEU A 88 27.87 4.90 -7.06
N THR A 89 27.36 5.22 -5.87
CA THR A 89 28.01 6.16 -4.95
C THR A 89 29.35 5.64 -4.46
N GLU A 90 29.44 4.35 -4.12
CA GLU A 90 30.69 3.68 -3.76
C GLU A 90 31.70 3.76 -4.92
N GLN A 91 31.30 3.37 -6.13
CA GLN A 91 32.15 3.45 -7.32
C GLN A 91 32.65 4.86 -7.63
N LEU A 92 31.78 5.87 -7.50
CA LEU A 92 32.17 7.27 -7.66
C LEU A 92 33.20 7.70 -6.62
N SER A 93 33.03 7.29 -5.36
CA SER A 93 33.97 7.60 -4.29
C SER A 93 35.34 6.94 -4.52
N GLU A 94 35.38 5.70 -5.01
CA GLU A 94 36.60 4.99 -5.37
C GLU A 94 37.33 5.67 -6.53
N ALA A 95 36.60 6.01 -7.59
CA ALA A 95 37.16 6.71 -8.74
C ALA A 95 37.72 8.09 -8.35
N GLN A 96 37.02 8.84 -7.49
CA GLN A 96 37.49 10.12 -6.95
C GLN A 96 38.78 9.97 -6.13
N ASN A 97 38.85 8.93 -5.28
CA ASN A 97 40.04 8.65 -4.48
C ASN A 97 41.25 8.27 -5.36
N GLU A 98 41.04 7.48 -6.41
CA GLU A 98 42.12 7.14 -7.34
C GLU A 98 42.60 8.34 -8.16
N ILE A 99 41.70 9.20 -8.63
CA ILE A 99 42.05 10.46 -9.30
C ILE A 99 42.88 11.33 -8.34
N ARG A 100 42.48 11.45 -7.07
CA ARG A 100 43.22 12.21 -6.05
C ARG A 100 44.64 11.65 -5.86
N LYS A 101 44.78 10.34 -5.66
CA LYS A 101 46.09 9.67 -5.51
C LYS A 101 46.98 9.83 -6.75
N LEU A 102 46.40 9.79 -7.95
CA LEU A 102 47.13 10.03 -9.21
C LEU A 102 47.59 11.49 -9.31
N SER A 103 46.73 12.44 -8.96
CA SER A 103 47.04 13.87 -8.94
C SER A 103 48.17 14.19 -7.96
N GLU A 104 48.14 13.63 -6.75
CA GLU A 104 49.19 13.81 -5.74
C GLU A 104 50.55 13.26 -6.23
N ARG A 105 50.56 12.11 -6.93
CA ARG A 105 51.78 11.55 -7.51
C ARG A 105 52.36 12.42 -8.63
N LEU A 106 51.52 13.04 -9.46
CA LEU A 106 51.96 13.94 -10.52
C LEU A 106 52.63 15.21 -9.97
N VAL A 107 52.11 15.78 -8.88
CA VAL A 107 52.71 16.95 -8.19
C VAL A 107 54.12 16.64 -7.62
N VAL A 108 54.35 15.42 -7.14
CA VAL A 108 55.67 15.00 -6.62
C VAL A 108 56.68 14.73 -7.75
N GLN A 109 56.22 14.37 -8.94
CA GLN A 109 57.06 14.09 -10.09
C GLN A 109 57.51 15.37 -10.82
N GLU A 110 56.67 16.41 -10.86
CA GLU A 110 57.06 17.73 -11.40
C GLU A 110 58.04 18.49 -10.49
N THR A 111 58.03 18.26 -9.18
CA THR A 111 58.97 18.91 -8.23
C THR A 111 60.38 18.31 -8.23
N SER A 112 60.58 17.13 -8.83
CA SER A 112 61.89 16.45 -8.91
C SER A 112 62.58 16.57 -10.27
N THR A 113 61.93 17.17 -11.27
CA THR A 113 62.53 17.46 -12.58
C THR A 113 62.38 18.94 -12.96
N SER A 114 63.39 19.72 -12.52
CA SER A 114 63.76 21.08 -12.96
C SER A 114 63.09 22.26 -12.25
N SER A 115 63.95 23.00 -11.54
CA SER A 115 63.84 24.43 -11.28
C SER A 115 63.45 25.22 -12.53
N SER A 116 62.27 25.85 -12.55
CA SER A 116 62.09 27.25 -12.92
C SER A 116 60.65 27.69 -12.69
N SER A 117 60.53 28.90 -12.15
CA SER A 117 59.31 29.54 -11.63
C SER A 117 58.33 29.93 -12.73
N PHE A 118 57.03 29.79 -12.47
CA PHE A 118 56.04 30.79 -12.88
C PHE A 118 54.82 30.72 -11.96
N SER A 119 54.56 31.80 -11.23
CA SER A 119 53.35 31.97 -10.44
C SER A 119 52.17 32.29 -11.36
N VAL A 120 51.02 31.67 -11.12
CA VAL A 120 49.75 32.24 -11.55
C VAL A 120 48.73 32.07 -10.42
N GLU A 121 48.28 33.21 -9.91
CA GLU A 121 47.16 33.30 -8.99
C GLU A 121 45.88 32.97 -9.77
N ALA A 122 45.11 32.00 -9.27
CA ALA A 122 43.77 31.70 -9.74
C ALA A 122 42.82 31.83 -8.55
N ASN A 123 41.91 32.78 -8.70
CA ASN A 123 41.00 33.28 -7.68
C ASN A 123 40.10 32.19 -7.07
N ASP A 124 39.83 32.34 -5.78
CA ASP A 124 38.78 31.62 -5.05
C ASP A 124 37.44 31.75 -5.80
N ALA A 125 36.88 30.60 -6.18
CA ALA A 125 35.47 30.48 -6.51
C ALA A 125 34.79 29.70 -5.37
N PRO A 126 33.73 30.23 -4.74
CA PRO A 126 33.10 29.58 -3.61
C PRO A 126 32.25 28.41 -4.12
N THR A 127 32.72 27.18 -3.91
CA THR A 127 31.88 25.98 -4.02
C THR A 127 31.39 25.57 -2.64
N ASP A 128 30.59 26.43 -2.03
CA ASP A 128 29.65 26.01 -1.00
C ASP A 128 28.30 25.73 -1.70
N PHE A 129 28.19 24.55 -2.30
CA PHE A 129 26.89 23.92 -2.46
C PHE A 129 26.87 22.73 -1.51
N GLU A 130 26.59 23.03 -0.26
CA GLU A 130 26.27 22.06 0.77
C GLU A 130 25.04 21.28 0.28
N PHE A 131 25.26 20.06 -0.19
CA PHE A 131 24.19 19.13 -0.49
C PHE A 131 23.57 18.71 0.86
N SER A 132 22.64 19.53 1.33
CA SER A 132 21.76 19.15 2.43
C SER A 132 20.98 17.92 1.97
N PRO A 133 21.01 16.79 2.70
CA PRO A 133 20.14 15.67 2.39
C PRO A 133 18.71 16.20 2.53
N MET A 134 18.02 16.38 1.40
CA MET A 134 16.61 16.70 1.41
C MET A 134 15.95 15.56 2.19
N ASP A 135 15.39 15.88 3.35
CA ASP A 135 14.66 14.94 4.17
C ASP A 135 13.73 14.15 3.25
N THR A 136 14.10 12.89 3.01
CA THR A 136 13.19 11.92 2.41
C THR A 136 11.97 12.00 3.29
N ILE A 137 10.88 12.58 2.76
CA ILE A 137 9.62 12.71 3.46
C ILE A 137 9.27 11.30 3.89
N ASN A 138 9.52 11.04 5.17
CA ASN A 138 9.38 9.76 5.76
C ASN A 138 7.89 9.56 5.96
N TYR A 139 7.21 9.09 4.92
CA TYR A 139 5.94 8.40 5.08
C TYR A 139 6.19 7.03 5.72
N ASN A 140 6.97 6.99 6.81
CA ASN A 140 6.80 5.96 7.82
C ASN A 140 5.41 6.18 8.37
N ILE A 141 4.46 5.52 7.72
CA ILE A 141 3.23 5.10 8.36
C ILE A 141 3.69 4.40 9.64
N PRO A 142 3.37 4.95 10.82
CA PRO A 142 3.91 4.46 12.07
C PRO A 142 3.72 2.96 12.21
N LEU A 143 4.72 2.25 12.73
CA LEU A 143 4.71 0.79 12.94
C LEU A 143 3.47 0.27 13.70
N TYR A 144 2.79 1.12 14.48
CA TYR A 144 1.52 0.77 15.13
C TYR A 144 0.34 0.58 14.16
N MET A 145 0.48 0.97 12.90
CA MET A 145 -0.44 0.68 11.80
C MET A 145 -0.05 -0.61 11.04
N LEU A 146 1.15 -1.15 11.27
CA LEU A 146 1.63 -2.44 10.73
C LEU A 146 1.20 -3.65 11.59
N ASP A 147 0.73 -3.41 12.81
CA ASP A 147 0.11 -4.44 13.63
C ASP A 147 -1.27 -4.79 13.07
N ASN A 148 -1.28 -5.75 12.13
CA ASN A 148 -2.44 -6.38 11.52
C ASN A 148 -3.45 -6.98 12.54
N ASN A 149 -3.17 -6.95 13.84
CA ASN A 149 -4.04 -7.53 14.85
C ASN A 149 -5.20 -6.61 15.28
N TYR A 150 -5.10 -5.28 15.12
CA TYR A 150 -6.17 -4.38 15.58
C TYR A 150 -7.41 -4.37 14.66
N TYR A 151 -7.22 -4.68 13.37
CA TYR A 151 -8.34 -4.79 12.41
C TYR A 151 -8.89 -6.22 12.31
N LEU A 152 -8.04 -7.24 12.48
CA LEU A 152 -8.47 -8.65 12.50
C LEU A 152 -9.21 -9.02 13.79
N GLN A 153 -8.75 -8.54 14.95
CA GLN A 153 -9.44 -8.79 16.23
C GLN A 153 -10.84 -8.15 16.28
N ASN A 154 -11.05 -7.06 15.54
CA ASN A 154 -12.36 -6.44 15.39
C ASN A 154 -13.23 -7.11 14.32
N MET A 155 -12.68 -7.97 13.45
CA MET A 155 -13.46 -8.76 12.47
C MET A 155 -14.02 -10.06 13.08
N GLU A 156 -13.32 -10.67 14.05
CA GLU A 156 -13.87 -11.82 14.81
C GLU A 156 -15.11 -11.44 15.66
N TYR A 157 -15.22 -10.17 16.06
CA TYR A 157 -16.40 -9.67 16.78
C TYR A 157 -17.66 -9.61 15.89
N TRP A 158 -17.48 -9.44 14.57
CA TRP A 158 -18.61 -9.33 13.64
C TRP A 158 -19.07 -10.69 13.08
N ASP A 159 -18.21 -11.71 13.05
CA ASP A 159 -18.63 -13.08 12.77
C ASP A 159 -19.60 -13.62 13.84
N GLY A 160 -19.47 -13.16 15.09
CA GLY A 160 -20.40 -13.44 16.18
C GLY A 160 -21.67 -12.57 16.21
N LEU A 161 -21.61 -11.34 15.67
CA LEU A 161 -22.74 -10.39 15.67
C LEU A 161 -23.63 -10.48 14.43
N TYR A 162 -23.19 -11.14 13.35
CA TYR A 162 -23.96 -11.29 12.10
C TYR A 162 -24.50 -12.71 11.84
N VAL A 163 -24.63 -13.54 12.89
CA VAL A 163 -25.45 -14.77 12.87
C VAL A 163 -26.67 -14.60 13.80
N GLN A 164 -27.23 -13.39 13.82
CA GLN A 164 -28.44 -13.09 14.59
C GLN A 164 -29.56 -12.50 13.76
N PHE A 165 -30.03 -13.25 12.76
CA PHE A 165 -31.42 -13.22 12.33
C PHE A 165 -31.91 -14.64 12.07
#